data_AF-A0A0J6YRR3-F1
#
_entry.id   AF-A0A0J6YRR3-F1
#
_cell.length_a   1.000
_cell.length_b   1.000
_cell.length_c   1.000
_cell.angle_alpha   90.00
_cell.angle_beta   90.00
_cell.angle_gamma   90.00
#
_symmetry.space_group_name_H-M   'P 1'
#
loop_
_entity.id
_entity.type
_entity.pdbx_description
1 polymer ?
#
loop_
_entity_poly.entity_id
_entity_poly.type
_entity_poly.pdbx_seq_one_letter_code
_entity_poly.pdbx_strand_id
1 'polypeptide(L)'
;MILSSVLPAIGLFIVTNIDDIIVLSLFFARGAGQRGTTSRITAGQYLGFAGILGAAVLVTLGAGAFLPPDVIPFFGLIPLALGLKAAWQAWRGNGDDDGDAKVAGKTVSVWAVAGVTFANGGDNVGVYVPVFLSVGHAAVVAYCVVFLLLVGVLVVIARYVATRTPTRRRKTTQ
;
A
#
# COMPACT_ATOMS: atom_id res chain seq x y z
N MET A 1 -3.04 17.87 20.17
CA MET A 1 -2.70 17.96 18.74
C MET A 1 -2.24 16.63 18.14
N ILE A 2 -1.31 15.88 18.77
CA ILE A 2 -0.87 14.57 18.24
C ILE A 2 -1.97 13.48 18.35
N LEU A 3 -2.69 13.42 19.47
CA LEU A 3 -3.77 12.44 19.68
C LEU A 3 -4.93 12.61 18.68
N SER A 4 -5.14 13.85 18.21
CA SER A 4 -6.14 14.23 17.19
C SER A 4 -5.79 13.67 15.80
N SER A 5 -4.51 13.40 15.53
CA SER A 5 -4.01 12.92 14.24
C SER A 5 -4.08 11.40 14.08
N VAL A 6 -4.25 10.65 15.17
CA VAL A 6 -4.27 9.18 15.15
C VAL A 6 -5.46 8.66 14.36
N LEU A 7 -6.66 9.21 14.59
CA LEU A 7 -7.87 8.73 13.91
C LEU A 7 -7.85 9.02 12.39
N PRO A 8 -7.49 10.23 11.93
CA PRO A 8 -7.26 10.49 10.52
C PRO A 8 -6.13 9.63 9.92
N ALA A 9 -5.04 9.38 10.66
CA ALA A 9 -3.96 8.51 10.20
C ALA A 9 -4.44 7.07 10.01
N ILE A 10 -5.22 6.52 10.95
CA ILE A 10 -5.82 5.18 10.81
C ILE A 10 -6.73 5.15 9.57
N GLY A 11 -7.62 6.12 9.41
CA GLY A 11 -8.52 6.20 8.25
C GLY A 11 -7.76 6.28 6.93
N LEU A 12 -6.76 7.16 6.86
CA LEU A 12 -5.91 7.33 5.68
C LEU A 12 -5.16 6.04 5.34
N PHE A 13 -4.59 5.36 6.34
CA PHE A 13 -3.89 4.09 6.17
C PHE A 13 -4.84 3.01 5.63
N ILE A 14 -6.04 2.87 6.21
CA ILE A 14 -7.01 1.85 5.79
C ILE A 14 -7.43 2.07 4.33
N VAL A 15 -7.75 3.31 3.95
CA VAL A 15 -8.21 3.63 2.59
C VAL A 15 -7.13 3.32 1.55
N THR A 16 -5.87 3.60 1.87
CA THR A 16 -4.73 3.45 0.95
C THR A 16 -4.12 2.04 0.94
N ASN A 17 -4.39 1.21 1.94
CA ASN A 17 -3.78 -0.12 2.04
C ASN A 17 -4.80 -1.26 1.98
N ILE A 18 -6.02 -0.99 1.51
CA ILE A 18 -7.04 -2.03 1.36
C ILE A 18 -6.65 -3.05 0.28
N ASP A 19 -6.04 -2.60 -0.81
CA ASP A 19 -5.61 -3.45 -1.92
C ASP A 19 -4.43 -4.37 -1.55
N ASP A 20 -3.57 -3.89 -0.65
CA ASP A 20 -2.44 -4.66 -0.10
C ASP A 20 -2.91 -5.91 0.65
N ILE A 21 -4.12 -5.94 1.21
CA ILE A 21 -4.67 -7.14 1.86
C ILE A 21 -4.75 -8.30 0.86
N ILE A 22 -5.21 -8.02 -0.37
CA ILE A 22 -5.36 -9.03 -1.42
C ILE A 22 -3.97 -9.50 -1.86
N VAL A 23 -3.07 -8.56 -2.16
CA VAL A 23 -1.69 -8.85 -2.58
C VAL A 23 -0.96 -9.70 -1.53
N LEU A 24 -1.00 -9.32 -0.25
CA LEU A 24 -0.35 -10.08 0.83
C LEU A 24 -0.99 -11.43 1.03
N SER A 25 -2.32 -11.53 0.93
CA SER A 25 -3.02 -12.81 1.08
C SER A 25 -2.59 -13.81 0.01
N LEU A 26 -2.33 -13.35 -1.22
CA LEU A 26 -1.81 -14.17 -2.30
C LEU A 26 -0.38 -14.64 -2.03
N PHE A 27 0.49 -13.76 -1.51
CA PHE A 27 1.83 -14.15 -1.07
C PHE A 27 1.80 -15.19 0.05
N PHE A 28 0.89 -15.05 1.02
CA PHE A 28 0.69 -16.04 2.09
C PHE A 28 0.17 -17.37 1.56
N ALA A 29 -0.81 -17.36 0.64
CA ALA A 29 -1.33 -18.56 0.00
C ALA A 29 -0.23 -19.30 -0.78
N ARG A 30 0.63 -18.56 -1.48
CA ARG A 30 1.74 -19.09 -2.26
C ARG A 30 2.88 -19.65 -1.41
N GLY A 31 3.16 -19.03 -0.26
CA GLY A 31 4.18 -19.47 0.68
C GLY A 31 3.68 -20.45 1.74
N ALA A 32 2.43 -20.93 1.63
CA ALA A 32 1.84 -21.90 2.54
C ALA A 32 2.68 -23.20 2.57
N GLY A 33 3.02 -23.66 3.77
CA GLY A 33 3.83 -24.87 3.96
C GLY A 33 5.35 -24.65 4.00
N GLN A 34 5.86 -23.44 3.75
CA GLN A 34 7.28 -23.11 3.88
C GLN A 34 7.58 -22.45 5.24
N ARG A 35 8.61 -22.92 5.94
CA ARG A 35 9.10 -22.28 7.18
C ARG A 35 9.70 -20.91 6.85
N GLY A 36 9.31 -19.87 7.61
CA GLY A 36 9.84 -18.51 7.46
C GLY A 36 9.09 -17.61 6.46
N THR A 37 8.04 -18.09 5.80
CA THR A 37 7.21 -17.30 4.87
C THR A 37 6.69 -16.01 5.52
N THR A 38 6.13 -16.10 6.73
CA THR A 38 5.61 -14.92 7.44
C THR A 38 6.68 -13.87 7.63
N SER A 39 7.87 -14.25 8.12
CA SER A 39 8.96 -13.30 8.34
C SER A 39 9.42 -12.63 7.04
N ARG A 40 9.46 -13.36 5.92
CA ARG A 40 9.85 -12.79 4.63
C ARG A 40 8.80 -11.83 4.07
N ILE A 41 7.51 -12.16 4.20
CA ILE A 41 6.41 -11.29 3.79
C ILE A 41 6.38 -10.04 4.66
N THR A 42 6.49 -10.17 5.98
CA THR A 42 6.56 -9.02 6.89
C THR A 42 7.75 -8.13 6.54
N ALA A 43 8.95 -8.67 6.40
CA ALA A 43 10.13 -7.89 6.05
C ALA A 43 9.99 -7.18 4.69
N GLY A 44 9.43 -7.87 3.69
CA GLY A 44 9.19 -7.30 2.37
C GLY A 44 8.17 -6.17 2.41
N GLN A 45 7.07 -6.35 3.13
CA GLN A 45 6.04 -5.33 3.29
C GLN A 45 6.59 -4.09 3.97
N TYR A 46 7.32 -4.24 5.07
CA TYR A 46 7.95 -3.11 5.75
C TYR A 46 8.95 -2.38 4.85
N LEU A 47 9.73 -3.11 4.06
CA LEU A 47 10.73 -2.50 3.15
C LEU A 47 10.04 -1.73 2.01
N GLY A 48 9.05 -2.34 1.35
CA GLY A 48 8.29 -1.68 0.28
C GLY A 48 7.51 -0.47 0.79
N PHE A 49 6.80 -0.64 1.91
CA PHE A 49 6.01 0.44 2.51
C PHE A 49 6.89 1.58 3.05
N ALA A 50 8.04 1.27 3.66
CA ALA A 50 8.99 2.31 4.06
C ALA A 50 9.54 3.09 2.86
N GLY A 51 9.73 2.43 1.71
CA GLY A 51 10.08 3.08 0.45
C GLY A 51 9.02 4.07 -0.02
N ILE A 52 7.74 3.66 -0.04
CA ILE A 52 6.59 4.53 -0.38
C ILE A 52 6.51 5.71 0.58
N LEU A 53 6.57 5.43 1.89
CA LEU A 53 6.46 6.44 2.93
C LEU A 53 7.62 7.45 2.85
N GLY A 54 8.84 6.96 2.63
CA GLY A 54 10.02 7.79 2.42
C GLY A 54 9.88 8.68 1.17
N ALA A 55 9.40 8.12 0.06
CA ALA A 55 9.12 8.89 -1.16
C ALA A 55 8.08 9.98 -0.90
N ALA A 56 6.98 9.68 -0.21
CA ALA A 56 5.96 10.66 0.14
C ALA A 56 6.50 11.78 1.04
N VAL A 57 7.33 11.46 2.04
CA VAL A 57 7.98 12.47 2.88
C VAL A 57 8.95 13.32 2.07
N LEU A 58 9.78 12.73 1.21
CA LEU A 58 10.71 13.48 0.36
C LEU A 58 9.98 14.42 -0.59
N VAL A 59 8.92 13.95 -1.24
CA VAL A 59 8.08 14.78 -2.12
C VAL A 59 7.44 15.91 -1.31
N THR A 60 6.93 15.64 -0.11
CA THR A 60 6.35 16.66 0.78
C THR A 60 7.38 17.72 1.16
N LEU A 61 8.59 17.33 1.56
CA LEU A 61 9.65 18.26 1.95
C LEU A 61 10.12 19.08 0.75
N GLY A 62 10.27 18.47 -0.42
CA GLY A 62 10.60 19.18 -1.66
C GLY A 62 9.50 20.15 -2.07
N ALA A 63 8.24 19.70 -2.10
CA ALA A 63 7.09 20.53 -2.39
C ALA A 63 7.01 21.73 -1.43
N GLY A 64 7.12 21.50 -0.12
CA GLY A 64 7.09 22.57 0.89
C GLY A 64 8.25 23.56 0.82
N ALA A 65 9.40 23.16 0.25
CA ALA A 65 10.56 24.04 0.07
C ALA A 65 10.48 24.90 -1.21
N PHE A 66 9.81 24.39 -2.25
CA PHE A 66 9.80 25.03 -3.59
C PHE A 66 8.44 25.66 -3.97
N LEU A 67 7.36 25.40 -3.24
CA LEU A 67 6.01 25.88 -3.59
C LEU A 67 5.50 26.97 -2.64
N PRO A 68 4.91 28.07 -3.19
CA PRO A 68 4.23 29.07 -2.39
C PRO A 68 3.05 28.46 -1.60
N PRO A 69 2.74 28.92 -0.37
CA PRO A 69 1.64 28.40 0.44
C PRO A 69 0.28 28.40 -0.26
N ASP A 70 0.07 29.31 -1.20
CA ASP A 70 -1.18 29.49 -1.96
C ASP A 70 -1.53 28.30 -2.87
N VAL A 71 -0.56 27.44 -3.21
CA VAL A 71 -0.79 26.28 -4.09
C VAL A 71 -1.06 24.98 -3.31
N ILE A 72 -0.87 24.97 -1.99
CA ILE A 72 -1.10 23.79 -1.13
C ILE A 72 -2.56 23.30 -1.23
N PRO A 73 -3.60 24.17 -1.23
CA PRO A 73 -4.99 23.71 -1.37
C PRO A 73 -5.28 23.01 -2.71
N PHE A 74 -4.54 23.33 -3.79
CA PHE A 74 -4.72 22.69 -5.10
C PHE A 74 -4.25 21.23 -5.12
N PHE A 75 -3.40 20.80 -4.17
CA PHE A 75 -2.99 19.39 -4.07
C PHE A 75 -4.16 18.47 -3.73
N GLY A 76 -5.25 18.97 -3.13
CA GLY A 76 -6.48 18.21 -2.94
C GLY A 76 -7.17 17.82 -4.26
N LEU A 77 -6.84 18.48 -5.37
CA LEU A 77 -7.32 18.12 -6.70
C LEU A 77 -6.61 16.90 -7.27
N ILE A 78 -5.40 16.57 -6.80
CA ILE A 78 -4.65 15.39 -7.26
C ILE A 78 -5.37 14.09 -6.86
N PRO A 79 -5.75 13.86 -5.58
CA PRO A 79 -6.58 12.72 -5.19
C PRO A 79 -7.91 12.67 -5.95
N LEU A 80 -8.52 13.83 -6.19
CA LEU A 80 -9.81 13.95 -6.87
C LEU A 80 -9.68 13.53 -8.35
N ALA A 81 -8.63 14.00 -9.03
CA ALA A 81 -8.32 13.61 -10.40
C ALA A 81 -7.95 12.13 -10.52
N LEU A 82 -7.18 11.58 -9.57
CA LEU A 82 -6.83 10.16 -9.52
C LEU A 82 -8.08 9.29 -9.30
N GLY A 83 -8.95 9.66 -8.36
CA GLY A 83 -10.22 8.99 -8.12
C GLY A 83 -11.13 9.01 -9.36
N LEU A 84 -11.20 10.14 -10.05
CA LEU A 84 -11.99 10.27 -11.28
C LEU A 84 -11.41 9.46 -12.44
N LYS A 85 -10.07 9.43 -12.57
CA LYS A 85 -9.36 8.61 -13.55
C LYS A 85 -9.59 7.12 -13.29
N ALA A 86 -9.50 6.68 -12.04
CA ALA A 86 -9.77 5.30 -11.65
C ALA A 86 -11.23 4.91 -11.96
N ALA A 87 -12.19 5.79 -11.64
CA ALA A 87 -13.60 5.59 -11.98
C ALA A 87 -13.81 5.50 -13.50
N TRP A 88 -13.14 6.33 -14.29
CA TRP A 88 -13.20 6.27 -15.75
C TRP A 88 -12.60 4.95 -16.26
N GLN A 89 -11.41 4.57 -15.82
CA GLN A 89 -10.75 3.33 -16.23
C GLN A 89 -11.61 2.09 -15.87
N ALA A 90 -12.21 2.07 -14.69
CA ALA A 90 -13.16 1.03 -14.28
C ALA A 90 -14.41 0.98 -15.18
N TRP A 91 -14.90 2.14 -15.63
CA TRP A 91 -16.07 2.21 -16.49
C TRP A 91 -15.79 1.89 -17.96
N ARG A 92 -14.54 2.02 -18.41
CA ARG A 92 -14.15 1.82 -19.82
C ARG A 92 -13.84 0.36 -20.20
N GLY A 93 -13.83 -0.56 -19.25
CA GLY A 93 -13.79 -1.99 -19.51
C GLY A 93 -12.42 -2.55 -19.88
N ASN A 94 -11.97 -3.48 -19.02
CA ASN A 94 -11.08 -4.62 -19.24
C ASN A 94 -10.55 -4.87 -20.67
N GLY A 95 -9.42 -4.26 -21.01
CA GLY A 95 -8.62 -4.59 -22.19
C GLY A 95 -7.15 -4.31 -21.91
N ASP A 96 -6.39 -5.40 -21.78
CA ASP A 96 -4.93 -5.49 -21.88
C ASP A 96 -4.09 -4.86 -20.75
N ASP A 97 -3.66 -5.70 -19.80
CA ASP A 97 -2.23 -5.75 -19.46
C ASP A 97 -1.84 -7.13 -18.90
N ASP A 98 -1.40 -7.99 -19.81
CA ASP A 98 -0.67 -9.23 -19.48
C ASP A 98 0.74 -8.88 -19.00
N GLY A 99 0.81 -8.32 -17.78
CA GLY A 99 2.05 -8.23 -17.01
C GLY A 99 2.37 -9.56 -16.37
N ASP A 100 2.72 -10.55 -17.18
CA ASP A 100 3.11 -11.91 -16.80
C ASP A 100 4.29 -11.84 -15.82
N ALA A 101 3.97 -11.77 -14.52
CA ALA A 101 4.94 -11.83 -13.44
C ALA A 101 5.52 -13.25 -13.40
N LYS A 102 6.53 -13.46 -14.23
CA LYS A 102 7.45 -14.60 -14.21
C LYS A 102 8.23 -14.65 -12.91
N VAL A 103 7.52 -14.94 -11.83
CA VAL A 103 8.06 -15.51 -10.62
C VAL A 103 7.42 -16.87 -10.52
N ALA A 104 7.58 -17.73 -11.52
CA ALA A 104 7.17 -19.13 -11.41
C ALA A 104 8.26 -19.89 -10.65
N GLY A 105 7.93 -20.48 -9.49
CA GLY A 105 8.69 -21.60 -8.91
C GLY A 105 9.75 -21.32 -7.83
N LYS A 106 10.06 -20.07 -7.44
CA LYS A 106 10.99 -19.80 -6.32
C LYS A 106 10.27 -19.36 -5.04
N THR A 107 10.86 -19.72 -3.90
CA THR A 107 10.47 -19.35 -2.53
C THR A 107 10.06 -17.88 -2.46
N VAL A 108 9.02 -17.55 -1.68
CA VAL A 108 8.61 -16.15 -1.46
C VAL A 108 9.81 -15.37 -0.95
N SER A 109 10.31 -14.44 -1.78
CA SER A 109 11.47 -13.60 -1.51
C SER A 109 11.02 -12.27 -0.92
N VAL A 110 11.80 -11.76 0.05
CA VAL A 110 11.59 -10.43 0.64
C VAL A 110 11.54 -9.35 -0.44
N TRP A 111 12.43 -9.42 -1.43
CA TRP A 111 12.51 -8.47 -2.54
C TRP A 111 11.31 -8.52 -3.47
N ALA A 112 10.76 -9.72 -3.70
CA ALA A 112 9.56 -9.85 -4.53
C ALA A 112 8.35 -9.22 -3.83
N VAL A 113 8.21 -9.45 -2.52
CA VAL A 113 7.14 -8.82 -1.74
C VAL A 113 7.34 -7.31 -1.72
N ALA A 114 8.53 -6.81 -1.37
CA ALA A 114 8.82 -5.38 -1.34
C ALA A 114 8.59 -4.67 -2.68
N GLY A 115 9.03 -5.28 -3.78
CA GLY A 115 8.83 -4.72 -5.12
C GLY A 115 7.36 -4.66 -5.50
N VAL A 116 6.57 -5.69 -5.20
CA VAL A 116 5.13 -5.69 -5.47
C VAL A 116 4.41 -4.70 -4.56
N THR A 117 4.74 -4.62 -3.27
CA THR A 117 4.20 -3.59 -2.35
C THR A 117 4.49 -2.19 -2.87
N PHE A 118 5.73 -1.92 -3.30
CA PHE A 118 6.11 -0.61 -3.81
C PHE A 118 5.37 -0.26 -5.11
N ALA A 119 5.24 -1.22 -6.03
CA ALA A 119 4.50 -1.04 -7.27
C ALA A 119 3.00 -0.84 -7.05
N ASN A 120 2.42 -1.60 -6.11
CA ASN A 120 0.99 -1.54 -5.79
C ASN A 120 0.65 -0.26 -5.02
N GLY A 121 1.41 0.09 -3.98
CA GLY A 121 1.17 1.25 -3.14
C GLY A 121 1.81 2.54 -3.64
N GLY A 122 2.15 2.64 -4.93
CA GLY A 122 2.69 3.87 -5.52
C GLY A 122 1.66 5.00 -5.58
N ASP A 123 0.39 4.66 -5.75
CA ASP A 123 -0.75 5.57 -5.71
C ASP A 123 -0.98 6.18 -4.31
N ASN A 124 -0.57 5.47 -3.25
CA ASN A 124 -0.63 5.96 -1.86
C ASN A 124 0.17 7.25 -1.68
N VAL A 125 1.26 7.45 -2.43
CA VAL A 125 2.04 8.70 -2.41
C VAL A 125 1.16 9.89 -2.77
N GLY A 126 0.29 9.74 -3.78
CA GLY A 126 -0.62 10.79 -4.25
C GLY A 126 -1.66 11.21 -3.21
N VAL A 127 -1.96 10.34 -2.23
CA VAL A 127 -2.89 10.63 -1.13
C VAL A 127 -2.15 11.10 0.13
N TYR A 128 -0.94 10.57 0.40
CA TYR A 128 -0.14 10.96 1.57
C TYR A 128 0.44 12.37 1.44
N VAL A 129 0.98 12.72 0.27
CA VAL A 129 1.66 14.02 0.05
C VAL A 129 0.75 15.22 0.35
N PRO A 130 -0.49 15.31 -0.19
CA PRO A 130 -1.40 16.42 0.15
C PRO A 130 -1.70 16.51 1.65
N VAL A 131 -1.89 15.37 2.31
CA VAL A 131 -2.16 15.34 3.76
C VAL A 131 -0.95 15.83 4.53
N PHE A 132 0.26 15.36 4.19
CA PHE A 132 1.50 15.75 4.87
C PHE A 132 1.83 17.24 4.66
N LEU A 133 1.51 17.82 3.49
CA LEU A 133 1.65 19.25 3.24
C LEU A 133 0.67 20.11 4.05
N SER A 134 -0.49 19.56 4.44
CA SER A 134 -1.51 20.27 5.22
C SER A 134 -1.32 20.19 6.73
N VAL A 135 -0.35 19.41 7.22
CA VAL A 135 -0.09 19.22 8.65
C VAL A 135 1.36 19.60 8.99
N GLY A 136 1.64 19.91 10.26
CA GLY A 136 3.01 20.22 10.69
C GLY A 136 3.93 18.99 10.73
N HIS A 137 5.25 19.22 10.66
CA HIS A 137 6.28 18.16 10.68
C HIS A 137 6.12 17.14 11.83
N ALA A 138 5.77 17.59 13.04
CA ALA A 138 5.55 16.70 14.18
C ALA A 138 4.35 15.75 13.95
N ALA A 139 3.31 16.21 13.24
CA ALA A 139 2.19 15.36 12.86
C ALA A 139 2.60 14.37 11.77
N VAL A 140 3.39 14.78 10.76
CA VAL A 140 3.93 13.86 9.74
C VAL A 140 4.70 12.70 10.38
N VAL A 141 5.54 12.98 11.38
CA VAL A 141 6.24 11.93 12.14
C VAL A 141 5.25 11.00 12.84
N ALA A 142 4.20 11.54 13.46
CA ALA A 142 3.17 10.73 14.10
C ALA A 142 2.42 9.83 13.09
N TYR A 143 2.09 10.34 11.89
CA TYR A 143 1.52 9.54 10.81
C TYR A 143 2.46 8.40 10.40
N CYS A 144 3.75 8.68 10.24
CA CYS A 144 4.74 7.67 9.89
C CYS A 144 4.80 6.54 10.92
N VAL A 145 4.84 6.88 12.22
CA VAL A 145 4.84 5.90 13.31
C VAL A 145 3.56 5.07 13.29
N VAL A 146 2.39 5.72 13.18
CA VAL A 146 1.10 5.02 13.14
C VAL A 146 1.03 4.07 11.94
N PHE A 147 1.47 4.51 10.76
CA PHE A 147 1.45 3.66 9.56
C PHE A 147 2.35 2.44 9.72
N LEU A 148 3.58 2.61 10.22
CA LEU A 148 4.49 1.48 10.45
C LEU A 148 3.93 0.48 11.49
N LEU A 149 3.18 0.94 12.49
CA LEU A 149 2.49 0.04 13.42
C LEU A 149 1.33 -0.69 12.72
N LEU A 150 0.54 0.01 11.91
CA LEU A 150 -0.60 -0.56 11.20
C LEU A 150 -0.18 -1.54 10.10
N VAL A 151 1.00 -1.41 9.50
CA VAL A 151 1.56 -2.42 8.59
C VAL A 151 1.65 -3.79 9.28
N GLY A 152 2.01 -3.83 10.56
CA GLY A 152 2.02 -5.08 11.32
C GLY A 152 0.62 -5.70 11.43
N VAL A 153 -0.39 -4.86 11.69
CA VAL A 153 -1.80 -5.28 11.74
C VAL A 153 -2.27 -5.77 10.38
N LEU A 154 -1.92 -5.07 9.31
CA LEU A 154 -2.25 -5.43 7.92
C LEU A 154 -1.72 -6.81 7.56
N VAL A 155 -0.45 -7.11 7.91
CA VAL A 155 0.15 -8.42 7.67
C VAL A 155 -0.60 -9.53 8.43
N VAL A 156 -1.04 -9.27 9.66
CA VAL A 156 -1.84 -10.22 10.44
C VAL A 156 -3.20 -10.46 9.81
N ILE A 157 -3.88 -9.39 9.38
CA ILE A 157 -5.18 -9.47 8.68
C ILE A 157 -5.02 -10.27 7.39
N ALA A 158 -4.03 -9.95 6.55
CA ALA A 158 -3.81 -10.64 5.29
C ALA A 158 -3.49 -12.13 5.48
N ARG A 159 -2.70 -12.47 6.51
CA ARG A 159 -2.45 -13.86 6.90
C ARG A 159 -3.75 -14.56 7.29
N TYR A 160 -4.58 -13.91 8.11
CA TYR A 160 -5.86 -14.46 8.55
C TYR A 160 -6.81 -14.70 7.36
N VAL A 161 -6.94 -13.72 6.46
CA VAL A 161 -7.72 -13.84 5.22
C VAL A 161 -7.22 -15.01 4.36
N ALA A 162 -5.92 -15.11 4.13
CA ALA A 162 -5.32 -16.20 3.34
C ALA A 162 -5.60 -17.60 3.94
N THR A 163 -5.62 -17.71 5.26
CA THR A 163 -5.93 -18.99 5.94
C THR A 163 -7.41 -19.36 5.92
N ARG A 164 -8.31 -18.41 5.63
CA ARG A 164 -9.76 -18.58 5.65
C ARG A 164 -10.42 -18.67 4.28
N THR A 165 -9.66 -18.70 3.19
CA THR A 165 -10.17 -19.03 1.85
C THR A 165 -9.96 -20.51 1.50
N PRO A 166 -10.83 -21.44 1.92
CA PRO A 166 -10.93 -22.76 1.34
C PRO A 166 -12.04 -22.81 0.28
N THR A 167 -11.71 -22.66 -1.01
CA THR A 167 -12.38 -23.23 -2.21
C THR A 167 -11.84 -22.52 -3.45
N ARG A 168 -11.19 -23.18 -4.41
CA ARG A 168 -11.82 -24.09 -5.37
C ARG A 168 -10.80 -25.13 -5.86
N ARG A 169 -10.84 -26.32 -5.25
CA ARG A 169 -10.37 -27.55 -5.88
C ARG A 169 -11.58 -28.20 -6.53
N ARG A 170 -11.68 -28.13 -7.86
CA ARG A 170 -12.26 -29.21 -8.66
C ARG A 170 -11.50 -29.26 -9.99
N LYS A 171 -10.46 -30.09 -10.00
CA LYS A 171 -10.12 -30.84 -11.20
C LYS A 171 -11.32 -31.74 -11.46
N THR A 172 -12.01 -31.54 -12.58
CA THR A 172 -12.75 -32.63 -13.21
C THR A 172 -12.05 -32.86 -14.53
N THR A 173 -11.11 -33.79 -14.51
CA THR A 173 -10.59 -34.45 -15.69
C THR A 173 -11.48 -35.68 -15.86
N GLN A 174 -12.30 -35.69 -16.91
CA GLN A 174 -12.58 -36.87 -17.70
C GLN A 174 -12.65 -36.43 -19.15
#